data_AF-A0A0G1JQM1-F1
#
_entry.id   AF-A0A0G1JQM1-F1
#
_cell.length_a   1.000
_cell.length_b   1.000
_cell.length_c   1.000
_cell.angle_alpha   90.00
_cell.angle_beta   90.00
_cell.angle_gamma   90.00
#
_symmetry.space_group_name_H-M   'P 1'
#
loop_
_entity.id
_entity.type
_entity.pdbx_description
1 polymer ?
#
loop_
_entity_poly.entity_id
_entity_poly.type
_entity_poly.pdbx_seq_one_letter_code
_entity_poly.pdbx_strand_id
1 'polypeptide(L)' 'MGKYTCKCIVPGCSKLFLVDAASEDKAIDEILMEGERHNFEDHSEMPILSEEKIKSLVVKGIKKV' A
#
# COMPACT_ATOMS: atom_id res chain seq x y z
N MET A 1 -6.59 0.53 -18.84
CA MET A 1 -6.33 0.91 -17.44
C MET A 1 -7.32 0.17 -16.56
N GLY A 2 -6.88 -0.35 -15.42
CA GLY A 2 -7.70 -1.06 -14.45
C GLY A 2 -7.61 -0.42 -13.07
N LYS A 3 -8.68 -0.52 -12.29
CA LYS A 3 -8.70 -0.01 -10.91
C LYS A 3 -8.21 -1.10 -9.97
N TYR A 4 -7.40 -0.71 -9.00
CA TYR A 4 -6.85 -1.61 -8.00
C TYR A 4 -7.13 -1.04 -6.61
N THR A 5 -7.52 -1.90 -5.69
CA THR A 5 -7.63 -1.54 -4.27
C THR A 5 -6.52 -2.21 -3.49
N CYS A 6 -5.94 -1.51 -2.51
CA CYS A 6 -5.13 -2.14 -1.47
C CYS A 6 -5.61 -1.68 -0.10
N LYS A 7 -5.77 -2.65 0.82
CA LYS A 7 -5.99 -2.33 2.23
C LYS A 7 -4.69 -1.82 2.83
N CYS A 8 -4.79 -0.80 3.67
CA CYS A 8 -3.68 -0.30 4.46
C CYS A 8 -3.03 -1.46 5.24
N ILE A 9 -1.72 -1.62 5.06
CA ILE A 9 -0.97 -2.73 5.66
C ILE A 9 -0.57 -2.44 7.12
N VAL A 10 -0.77 -1.20 7.57
CA VAL A 10 -0.51 -0.76 8.93
C VAL A 10 -1.51 -1.43 9.89
N PRO A 11 -1.05 -2.17 10.92
CA PRO A 11 -1.93 -2.72 11.93
C PRO A 11 -2.77 -1.62 12.59
N GLY A 12 -4.10 -1.78 12.63
CA GLY A 12 -5.03 -0.76 13.14
C GLY A 12 -5.50 0.25 12.09
N CYS A 13 -4.85 0.31 10.92
CA CYS A 13 -5.29 1.15 9.81
C CYS A 13 -6.41 0.44 9.01
N SER A 14 -7.59 1.06 9.01
CA SER A 14 -8.75 0.55 8.23
C SER A 14 -8.88 1.21 6.86
N LYS A 15 -7.88 2.00 6.46
CA LYS A 15 -7.91 2.76 5.20
C LYS A 15 -7.79 1.81 4.00
N LEU A 16 -8.49 2.15 2.92
CA LEU A 16 -8.39 1.48 1.63
C LEU A 16 -7.86 2.49 0.63
N PHE A 17 -6.79 2.13 -0.07
CA PHE A 17 -6.21 2.90 -1.16
C PHE A 17 -6.81 2.40 -2.48
N LEU A 18 -7.18 3.33 -3.35
CA LEU A 18 -7.74 3.08 -4.67
C LEU A 18 -6.82 3.75 -5.68
N VAL A 19 -6.17 2.96 -6.52
CA VAL A 19 -5.25 3.45 -7.55
C VAL A 19 -5.70 3.00 -8.93
N ASP A 20 -5.52 3.86 -9.93
CA ASP A 20 -5.77 3.55 -11.33
C ASP A 20 -4.44 3.23 -11.99
N ALA A 21 -4.25 1.99 -12.45
CA ALA A 21 -2.96 1.52 -12.95
C ALA A 21 -3.12 0.70 -14.23
N ALA A 22 -2.06 0.67 -15.04
CA ALA A 22 -2.02 -0.11 -16.27
C ALA A 22 -1.82 -1.62 -16.01
N SER A 23 -1.24 -1.99 -14.87
CA SER A 23 -0.91 -3.36 -14.45
C SER A 23 -0.90 -3.47 -12.92
N GLU A 24 -0.91 -4.71 -12.39
CA GLU A 24 -0.74 -4.95 -10.95
C GLU A 24 0.60 -4.41 -10.43
N ASP A 25 1.67 -4.58 -11.21
CA ASP A 25 3.02 -4.10 -10.85
C ASP A 25 3.04 -2.57 -10.66
N LYS A 26 2.43 -1.84 -11.60
CA LYS A 26 2.23 -0.39 -11.51
C LYS A 26 1.34 -0.01 -10.32
N ALA A 27 0.30 -0.79 -10.03
CA ALA A 27 -0.58 -0.54 -8.89
C ALA A 27 0.16 -0.70 -7.55
N ILE A 28 1.05 -1.70 -7.45
CA ILE A 28 1.88 -1.92 -6.27
C ILE A 28 2.78 -0.71 -6.03
N ASP A 29 3.46 -0.22 -7.08
CA ASP A 29 4.37 0.93 -6.98
C ASP A 29 3.65 2.20 -6.51
N GLU A 30 2.47 2.50 -7.09
CA GLU A 30 1.64 3.64 -6.70
C GLU A 30 1.14 3.53 -5.24
N ILE A 31 0.73 2.33 -4.82
CA ILE A 31 0.28 2.08 -3.45
C ILE A 31 1.43 2.15 -2.45
N LEU A 32 2.63 1.73 -2.83
CA LEU A 32 3.82 1.88 -2.01
C LEU A 32 4.14 3.35 -1.81
N MET A 33 4.15 4.15 -2.89
CA MET A 33 4.39 5.60 -2.80
C MET A 33 3.35 6.29 -1.91
N GLU A 34 2.07 5.95 -2.05
CA GLU A 34 1.00 6.53 -1.23
C GLU A 34 1.05 6.03 0.22
N GLY A 35 1.40 4.76 0.42
CA GLY A 35 1.58 4.12 1.72
C GLY A 35 2.78 4.66 2.49
N GLU A 36 3.90 4.97 1.81
CA GLU A 36 5.04 5.65 2.40
C GLU A 36 4.65 7.07 2.83
N ARG A 37 4.01 7.84 1.94
CA ARG A 37 3.54 9.20 2.26
C ARG A 37 2.67 9.23 3.52
N HIS A 38 1.81 8.22 3.70
CA HIS A 38 0.97 8.08 4.88
C HIS A 38 1.66 7.47 6.12
N ASN A 39 2.68 6.61 5.96
CA ASN A 39 3.43 6.02 7.07
C ASN A 39 4.37 7.01 7.76
N PHE A 40 4.95 7.95 6.99
CA PHE A 40 5.94 8.89 7.53
C PHE A 40 5.33 10.13 8.21
N GLU A 41 4.06 10.47 7.95
CA GLU A 41 3.45 11.69 8.51
C GLU A 41 2.91 11.56 9.95
N ASP A 42 2.60 10.36 10.48
CA ASP A 42 1.78 10.27 11.71
C ASP A 42 2.30 9.38 12.86
N HIS A 43 3.37 8.58 12.69
CA HIS A 43 3.70 7.58 13.71
C HIS A 43 5.17 7.57 14.12
N SER A 44 5.47 8.36 15.15
CA SER A 44 6.77 8.46 15.82
C SER A 44 7.24 7.14 16.52
N GLU A 45 6.44 6.07 16.50
CA GLU A 45 6.69 4.83 17.26
C GLU A 45 6.37 3.53 16.49
N MET A 46 6.16 3.59 15.18
CA MET A 46 5.86 2.37 14.41
C MET A 46 7.10 1.53 14.14
N PRO A 47 7.01 0.18 14.19
CA PRO A 47 8.10 -0.67 13.74
C PRO A 47 8.33 -0.39 12.26
N ILE A 48 9.53 0.12 11.93
CA ILE A 48 9.98 0.29 10.55
C ILE A 48 9.89 -1.09 9.89
N LEU A 49 8.84 -1.30 9.09
CA LEU A 49 8.72 -2.49 8.27
C LEU A 49 9.73 -2.33 7.14
N SER A 50 10.60 -3.33 6.96
CA SER A 50 11.50 -3.37 5.80
C SER A 50 10.69 -3.31 4.51
N GLU A 51 11.21 -2.64 3.49
CA GLU A 51 10.57 -2.47 2.17
C GLU A 51 10.06 -3.81 1.60
N GLU A 52 10.83 -4.90 1.73
CA GLU A 52 10.43 -6.24 1.30
C GLU A 52 9.14 -6.74 1.98
N LYS A 53 8.97 -6.42 3.27
CA LYS A 53 7.78 -6.81 4.04
C LYS A 53 6.58 -5.96 3.65
N ILE A 54 6.79 -4.67 3.39
CA ILE A 54 5.77 -3.76 2.85
C ILE A 54 5.32 -4.27 1.48
N LYS A 55 6.24 -4.52 0.55
CA LYS A 55 5.96 -5.10 -0.77
C LYS A 55 5.18 -6.40 -0.68
N SER A 56 5.61 -7.34 0.17
CA SER A 56 4.91 -8.61 0.35
C SER A 56 3.47 -8.46 0.87
N LEU A 57 3.24 -7.51 1.79
CA LEU A 57 1.91 -7.21 2.32
C LEU A 57 1.02 -6.49 1.30
N VAL A 58 1.56 -5.54 0.54
CA VAL A 58 0.84 -4.83 -0.53
C VAL A 58 0.44 -5.80 -1.64
N VAL A 59 1.35 -6.65 -2.10
CA VAL A 59 1.06 -7.69 -3.11
C VAL A 59 -0.08 -8.61 -2.65
N LYS A 60 -0.08 -9.02 -1.37
CA LYS A 60 -1.18 -9.83 -0.80
C LYS A 60 -2.49 -9.06 -0.65
N GLY A 61 -2.41 -7.74 -0.45
CA GLY A 61 -3.55 -6.86 -0.21
C GLY A 61 -4.17 -6.29 -1.48
N ILE A 62 -3.46 -6.32 -2.61
CA ILE A 62 -3.95 -5.78 -3.88
C ILE A 62 -5.05 -6.66 -4.46
N LYS A 63 -6.13 -6.02 -4.89
CA LYS A 63 -7.20 -6.67 -5.65
C LYS A 63 -7.59 -5.78 -6.81
N LYS A 64 -7.74 -6.40 -7.98
CA LYS A 64 -8.31 -5.73 -9.15
C LYS A 64 -9.82 -5.55 -8.94
N VAL A 65 -10.32 -4.36 -9.28
CA VAL A 65 -11.73 -3.96 -9.21
C VAL A 65 -12.30 -3.84 -10.61
#